data_AF-A0A517YCC5-F1
#
_entry.id   AF-A0A517YCC5-F1
#
_cell.length_a   1.000
_cell.length_b   1.000
_cell.length_c   1.000
_cell.angle_alpha   90.00
_cell.angle_beta   90.00
_cell.angle_gamma   90.00
#
_symmetry.space_group_name_H-M   'P 1'
#
loop_
_entity.id
_entity.type
_entity.pdbx_description
1 polymer ?
#
loop_
_entity_poly.entity_id
_entity_poly.type
_entity_poly.pdbx_seq_one_letter_code
_entity_poly.pdbx_strand_id
1 'polypeptide(L)'
;MPPSSAELWQFLLWGYLLTIALETPVLLLGLSRRHSWQRRLFAGFWLTACTYPIVVVLMPLTIWPLWGYTTYVVIAEIFAPLAECVLFILAFPPEQDAPRDGDSSNRSRSTWQDCAAIVVANLVSFLVGAYLLEQVR
;
A
#
# COMPACT_ATOMS: atom_id res chain seq x y z
N MET A 1 5.99 -16.34 -19.27
CA MET A 1 7.39 -15.85 -19.22
C MET A 1 7.38 -14.59 -18.36
N PRO A 2 8.41 -14.35 -17.53
CA PRO A 2 8.49 -13.09 -16.79
C PRO A 2 8.55 -11.91 -17.79
N PRO A 3 7.89 -10.78 -17.50
CA PRO A 3 7.90 -9.61 -18.34
C PRO A 3 9.33 -9.06 -18.47
N SER A 4 9.59 -8.40 -19.60
CA SER A 4 10.83 -7.66 -19.79
C SER A 4 10.89 -6.45 -18.87
N SER A 5 12.09 -5.97 -18.55
CA SER A 5 12.27 -4.77 -17.74
C SER A 5 11.56 -3.55 -18.34
N ALA A 6 11.60 -3.40 -19.67
CA ALA A 6 10.96 -2.29 -20.37
C ALA A 6 9.43 -2.27 -20.18
N GLU A 7 8.77 -3.43 -20.25
CA GLU A 7 7.32 -3.56 -20.03
C GLU A 7 6.95 -3.16 -18.60
N LEU A 8 7.75 -3.58 -17.60
CA LEU A 8 7.51 -3.24 -16.19
C LEU A 8 7.63 -1.73 -15.96
N TRP A 9 8.63 -1.07 -16.55
CA TRP A 9 8.81 0.38 -16.44
C TRP A 9 7.70 1.17 -17.15
N GLN A 10 7.21 0.69 -18.28
CA GLN A 10 6.07 1.32 -18.98
C GLN A 10 4.78 1.18 -18.19
N PHE A 11 4.56 0.01 -17.58
CA PHE A 11 3.40 -0.23 -16.73
C PHE A 11 3.45 0.56 -15.42
N LEU A 12 4.65 0.78 -14.87
CA LEU A 12 4.86 1.38 -13.55
C LEU A 12 4.02 2.64 -13.33
N LEU A 13 4.08 3.61 -14.25
CA LEU A 13 3.40 4.89 -14.05
C LEU A 13 1.87 4.74 -14.06
N TRP A 14 1.32 3.98 -15.01
CA TRP A 14 -0.12 3.79 -15.13
C TRP A 14 -0.68 2.96 -13.98
N GLY A 15 0.02 1.88 -13.65
CA GLY A 15 -0.33 1.03 -12.53
C GLY A 15 -0.25 1.79 -11.20
N TYR A 16 0.78 2.63 -11.01
CA TYR A 16 0.91 3.49 -9.83
C TYR A 16 -0.27 4.45 -9.66
N LEU A 17 -0.67 5.14 -10.73
CA LEU A 17 -1.81 6.07 -10.68
C LEU A 17 -3.12 5.33 -10.39
N LEU A 18 -3.32 4.15 -10.97
CA LEU A 18 -4.49 3.32 -10.70
C LEU A 18 -4.52 2.86 -9.22
N THR A 19 -3.38 2.40 -8.71
CA THR A 19 -3.23 1.99 -7.31
C THR A 19 -3.56 3.14 -6.36
N ILE A 20 -3.02 4.34 -6.59
CA ILE A 20 -3.37 5.53 -5.79
C ILE A 20 -4.87 5.81 -5.85
N ALA A 21 -5.48 5.75 -7.03
CA ALA A 21 -6.89 6.03 -7.21
C ALA A 21 -7.79 5.05 -6.45
N LEU A 22 -7.35 3.80 -6.25
CA LEU A 22 -8.07 2.76 -5.51
C LEU A 22 -7.81 2.82 -4.00
N GLU A 23 -6.56 3.03 -3.60
CA GLU A 23 -6.15 3.00 -2.19
C GLU A 23 -6.52 4.27 -1.44
N THR A 24 -6.37 5.43 -2.09
CA THR A 24 -6.59 6.73 -1.44
C THR A 24 -8.01 6.87 -0.88
N PRO A 25 -9.10 6.52 -1.59
CA PRO A 25 -10.46 6.54 -1.01
C PRO A 25 -10.60 5.65 0.23
N VAL A 26 -9.99 4.47 0.22
CA VAL A 26 -10.01 3.55 1.37
C VAL A 26 -9.27 4.15 2.56
N LEU A 27 -8.09 4.74 2.34
CA LEU A 27 -7.31 5.41 3.39
C LEU A 27 -8.02 6.66 3.92
N LEU A 28 -8.63 7.46 3.05
CA LEU A 28 -9.40 8.65 3.43
C LEU A 28 -10.54 8.31 4.38
N LEU A 29 -11.18 7.16 4.21
CA LEU A 29 -12.28 6.69 5.06
C LEU A 29 -11.81 5.89 6.28
N GLY A 30 -10.77 5.06 6.10
CA GLY A 30 -10.31 4.09 7.10
C GLY A 30 -9.34 4.64 8.13
N LEU A 31 -8.49 5.60 7.77
CA LEU A 31 -7.52 6.19 8.70
C LEU A 31 -8.23 6.91 9.85
N SER A 32 -7.66 6.76 11.04
CA SER A 32 -8.17 7.35 12.28
C SER A 32 -8.31 8.87 12.18
N ARG A 33 -9.35 9.42 12.84
CA ARG A 33 -9.74 10.86 12.79
C ARG A 33 -8.65 11.84 13.22
N ARG A 34 -7.56 11.34 13.81
CA ARG A 34 -6.39 12.13 14.23
C ARG A 34 -5.58 12.70 13.07
N HIS A 35 -5.71 12.15 11.87
CA HIS A 35 -4.95 12.60 10.69
C HIS A 35 -5.78 13.58 9.87
N SER A 36 -5.23 14.77 9.63
CA SER A 36 -5.81 15.74 8.71
C SER A 36 -5.99 15.17 7.29
N TRP A 37 -6.94 15.72 6.53
CA TRP A 37 -7.24 15.29 5.16
C TRP A 37 -6.01 15.32 4.24
N GLN A 38 -5.15 16.33 4.38
CA GLN A 38 -3.92 16.45 3.61
C GLN A 38 -2.94 15.31 3.89
N ARG A 39 -2.80 14.90 5.17
CA ARG A 39 -1.95 13.76 5.54
C ARG A 39 -2.48 12.46 4.97
N ARG A 40 -3.80 12.25 4.98
CA ARG A 40 -4.43 11.04 4.44
C ARG A 40 -4.18 10.91 2.92
N LEU A 41 -4.33 12.01 2.18
CA LEU A 41 -4.04 12.06 0.74
C LEU A 41 -2.54 11.83 0.47
N PHE A 42 -1.67 12.51 1.23
CA PHE A 42 -0.24 12.36 1.06
C PHE A 42 0.22 10.95 1.42
N ALA A 43 -0.37 10.31 2.43
CA ALA A 43 -0.08 8.92 2.78
C ALA A 43 -0.38 7.98 1.63
N GLY A 44 -1.56 8.07 1.00
CA GLY A 44 -1.88 7.25 -0.17
C GLY A 44 -0.88 7.43 -1.31
N PHE A 45 -0.51 8.66 -1.63
CA PHE A 45 0.48 8.91 -2.69
C PHE A 45 1.89 8.41 -2.33
N TRP A 46 2.35 8.73 -1.11
CA TRP A 46 3.73 8.52 -0.67
C TRP A 46 4.04 7.06 -0.35
N LEU A 47 3.13 6.37 0.35
CA LEU A 47 3.34 4.96 0.72
C LEU A 47 3.49 4.11 -0.53
N THR A 48 2.53 4.22 -1.45
CA THR A 48 2.55 3.54 -2.74
C THR A 48 3.81 3.91 -3.55
N ALA A 49 4.29 5.16 -3.49
CA ALA A 49 5.51 5.55 -4.22
C ALA A 49 6.74 4.77 -3.74
N CYS A 50 6.80 4.44 -2.45
CA CYS A 50 7.90 3.69 -1.86
C CYS A 50 7.81 2.18 -2.11
N THR A 51 6.60 1.61 -2.14
CA THR A 51 6.36 0.17 -2.21
C THR A 51 6.15 -0.34 -3.63
N TYR A 52 5.45 0.43 -4.47
CA TYR A 52 5.02 0.00 -5.80
C TYR A 52 6.17 -0.35 -6.76
N PRO A 53 7.26 0.44 -6.87
CA PRO A 53 8.39 0.08 -7.72
C PRO A 53 9.05 -1.24 -7.29
N ILE A 54 9.03 -1.56 -6.00
CA ILE A 54 9.57 -2.81 -5.48
C ILE A 54 8.69 -3.97 -5.94
N VAL A 55 7.37 -3.85 -5.76
CA VAL A 55 6.40 -4.90 -6.08
C VAL A 55 6.27 -5.14 -7.59
N VAL A 56 6.36 -4.08 -8.40
CA VAL A 56 6.12 -4.15 -9.86
C VAL A 56 7.40 -4.31 -10.67
N VAL A 57 8.54 -3.81 -10.21
CA VAL A 57 9.80 -3.92 -10.96
C VAL A 57 10.74 -4.90 -10.29
N LEU A 58 11.09 -4.67 -9.03
CA LEU A 58 12.15 -5.45 -8.38
C LEU A 58 11.74 -6.91 -8.16
N MET A 59 10.54 -7.17 -7.63
CA MET A 59 10.08 -8.52 -7.31
C MET A 59 9.83 -9.40 -8.55
N PRO A 60 9.22 -8.92 -9.64
CA PRO A 60 9.08 -9.71 -10.87
C PRO A 60 10.43 -10.06 -11.51
N LEU A 61 11.46 -9.23 -11.35
CA LEU A 61 12.79 -9.51 -11.89
C LEU A 61 13.61 -10.47 -11.01
N THR A 62 13.35 -10.52 -9.71
CA THR A 62 14.16 -11.30 -8.75
C THR A 62 13.47 -12.56 -8.24
N ILE A 63 12.17 -12.53 -7.99
CA ILE A 63 11.41 -13.62 -7.35
C ILE A 63 10.75 -14.52 -8.39
N TRP A 64 10.03 -13.94 -9.37
CA TRP A 64 9.26 -14.73 -10.35
C TRP A 64 10.15 -15.74 -11.12
N PRO A 65 11.34 -15.38 -11.64
CA PRO A 65 12.15 -16.34 -12.40
C PRO A 65 12.67 -17.50 -11.55
N LEU A 66 12.85 -17.29 -10.25
CA LEU A 66 13.41 -18.27 -9.33
C LEU A 66 12.34 -19.16 -8.68
N TRP A 67 11.19 -18.60 -8.33
CA TRP A 67 10.18 -19.25 -7.47
C TRP A 67 8.78 -19.35 -8.11
N GLY A 68 8.60 -18.83 -9.33
CA GLY A 68 7.34 -18.85 -10.06
C GLY A 68 6.41 -17.67 -9.74
N TYR A 69 5.36 -17.54 -10.55
CA TYR A 69 4.40 -16.43 -10.49
C TYR A 69 3.63 -16.41 -9.16
N THR A 70 3.10 -17.56 -8.74
CA THR A 70 2.29 -17.66 -7.51
C THR A 70 3.07 -17.24 -6.28
N THR A 71 4.33 -17.69 -6.14
CA THR A 71 5.19 -17.32 -5.02
C THR A 71 5.51 -15.83 -5.03
N TYR A 72 5.77 -15.26 -6.21
CA TYR A 72 5.92 -13.82 -6.39
C TYR A 72 4.70 -13.05 -5.86
N VAL A 73 3.49 -13.42 -6.30
CA VAL A 73 2.25 -12.74 -5.89
C VAL A 73 2.07 -12.83 -4.37
N VAL A 74 2.20 -14.02 -3.78
CA VAL A 74 2.06 -14.20 -2.32
C VAL A 74 3.04 -13.32 -1.55
N ILE A 75 4.30 -13.24 -1.98
CA ILE A 75 5.30 -12.40 -1.33
C ILE A 75 4.97 -10.91 -1.49
N ALA A 76 4.56 -10.49 -2.69
CA ALA A 76 4.16 -9.11 -2.95
C ALA A 76 2.99 -8.67 -2.07
N GLU A 77 1.95 -9.52 -1.95
CA GLU A 77 0.74 -9.25 -1.16
C GLU A 77 1.00 -9.21 0.35
N ILE A 78 2.06 -9.84 0.83
CA ILE A 78 2.49 -9.72 2.24
C ILE A 78 3.37 -8.49 2.40
N PHE A 79 4.31 -8.28 1.48
CA PHE A 79 5.29 -7.21 1.55
C PHE A 79 4.65 -5.83 1.49
N ALA A 80 3.76 -5.58 0.52
CA ALA A 80 3.18 -4.26 0.29
C ALA A 80 2.48 -3.70 1.55
N PRO A 81 1.47 -4.38 2.13
CA PRO A 81 0.82 -3.85 3.33
C PRO A 81 1.74 -3.78 4.54
N LEU A 82 2.67 -4.73 4.70
CA LEU A 82 3.63 -4.72 5.81
C LEU A 82 4.58 -3.52 5.73
N ALA A 83 5.17 -3.29 4.56
CA ALA A 83 6.06 -2.17 4.31
C ALA A 83 5.34 -0.84 4.47
N GLU A 84 4.11 -0.72 3.95
CA GLU A 84 3.32 0.49 4.08
C GLU A 84 2.90 0.77 5.53
N CYS A 85 2.54 -0.26 6.30
CA CYS A 85 2.27 -0.07 7.73
C CYS A 85 3.52 0.44 8.48
N VAL A 86 4.69 -0.14 8.22
CA VAL A 86 5.96 0.31 8.83
C VAL A 86 6.29 1.73 8.40
N LEU A 87 6.23 2.04 7.10
CA LEU A 87 6.48 3.36 6.57
C LEU A 87 5.50 4.40 7.11
N PHE A 88 4.22 4.04 7.25
CA PHE A 88 3.20 4.94 7.79
C PHE A 88 3.48 5.29 9.25
N ILE A 89 3.79 4.30 10.08
CA ILE A 89 4.14 4.52 11.49
C ILE A 89 5.37 5.43 11.62
N LEU A 90 6.38 5.26 10.74
CA LEU A 90 7.61 6.03 10.78
C LEU A 90 7.46 7.45 10.21
N ALA A 91 6.69 7.61 9.14
CA ALA A 91 6.57 8.88 8.42
C ALA A 91 5.41 9.77 8.93
N PHE A 92 4.38 9.18 9.53
CA PHE A 92 3.17 9.90 9.99
C PHE A 92 2.93 9.70 11.49
N PRO A 93 3.80 10.26 12.35
CA PRO A 93 3.58 10.22 13.79
C PRO A 93 2.25 10.91 14.15
N PRO A 94 1.58 10.48 15.24
CA PRO A 94 0.34 11.08 15.71
C PRO A 94 0.49 12.59 15.88
N GLU A 95 -0.47 13.35 15.35
CA GLU A 95 -0.49 14.81 15.44
C GLU A 95 -0.54 15.24 16.91
N GLN A 96 0.25 16.26 17.28
CA GLN A 96 0.52 16.65 18.68
C GLN A 96 -0.68 17.29 19.40
N ASP A 97 -1.81 17.47 18.73
CA ASP A 97 -3.01 18.15 19.24
C ASP A 97 -3.91 17.27 20.12
N ALA A 98 -3.52 16.02 20.40
CA ALA A 98 -4.20 15.20 21.40
C ALA A 98 -3.82 15.64 22.82
N PRO A 99 -4.79 15.87 23.74
CA PRO A 99 -4.51 16.21 25.13
C PRO A 99 -3.50 15.25 25.75
N ARG A 100 -2.49 15.80 26.44
CA ARG A 100 -1.37 15.07 27.05
C ARG A 100 -1.78 14.07 28.15
N ASP A 101 -3.05 14.04 28.53
CA ASP A 101 -3.59 13.18 29.57
C ASP A 101 -4.44 12.05 28.99
N GLY A 102 -3.96 10.81 29.17
CA GLY A 102 -4.83 9.64 29.17
C GLY A 102 -4.59 8.63 28.06
N ASP A 103 -3.90 7.56 28.45
CA ASP A 103 -4.05 6.20 27.93
C ASP A 103 -3.23 5.80 26.68
N SER A 104 -2.08 5.18 26.96
CA SER A 104 -1.26 4.46 25.98
C SER A 104 -2.05 3.39 25.22
N SER A 105 -3.15 2.87 25.78
CA SER A 105 -3.99 1.87 25.14
C SER A 105 -4.75 2.45 23.92
N ASN A 106 -5.21 3.70 24.00
CA ASN A 106 -5.95 4.36 22.92
C ASN A 106 -5.05 4.66 21.70
N ARG A 107 -3.76 4.96 21.96
CA ARG A 107 -2.76 5.14 20.91
C ARG A 107 -2.51 3.85 20.15
N SER A 108 -2.40 2.73 20.85
CA SER A 108 -2.23 1.40 20.25
C SER A 108 -3.41 1.03 19.36
N ARG A 109 -4.65 1.26 19.83
CA ARG A 109 -5.87 1.01 19.03
C ARG A 109 -5.91 1.82 17.74
N SER A 110 -5.58 3.11 17.81
CA SER A 110 -5.60 3.98 16.62
C SER A 110 -4.52 3.58 15.60
N THR A 111 -3.34 3.13 16.07
CA THR A 111 -2.30 2.60 15.18
C THR A 111 -2.72 1.28 14.54
N TRP A 112 -3.35 0.38 15.29
CA TRP A 112 -3.92 -0.84 14.73
C TRP A 112 -5.03 -0.56 13.70
N GLN A 113 -5.88 0.44 13.95
CA GLN A 113 -6.87 0.89 12.99
C GLN A 113 -6.21 1.40 11.70
N ASP A 114 -5.16 2.23 11.82
CA ASP A 114 -4.46 2.77 10.66
C ASP A 114 -3.80 1.64 9.84
N CYS A 115 -3.13 0.69 10.50
CA CYS A 115 -2.56 -0.48 9.83
C CYS A 115 -3.64 -1.33 9.15
N ALA A 116 -4.78 -1.56 9.82
CA ALA A 116 -5.89 -2.29 9.23
C ALA A 116 -6.45 -1.58 7.99
N ALA A 117 -6.57 -0.25 8.03
CA ALA A 117 -6.99 0.54 6.87
C ALA A 117 -6.01 0.42 5.70
N ILE A 118 -4.70 0.43 5.96
CA ILE A 118 -3.65 0.25 4.94
C ILE A 118 -3.72 -1.15 4.32
N VAL A 119 -3.85 -2.20 5.15
CA VAL A 119 -4.00 -3.58 4.68
C VAL A 119 -5.24 -3.71 3.79
N VAL A 120 -6.38 -3.15 4.22
CA VAL A 120 -7.62 -3.18 3.42
C VAL A 120 -7.45 -2.43 2.11
N ALA A 121 -6.77 -1.27 2.11
CA ALA A 121 -6.50 -0.52 0.90
C ALA A 121 -5.69 -1.33 -0.12
N ASN A 122 -4.58 -1.95 0.33
CA ASN A 122 -3.73 -2.81 -0.51
C ASN A 122 -4.52 -3.99 -1.08
N LEU A 123 -5.29 -4.71 -0.24
CA LEU A 123 -6.08 -5.85 -0.69
C LEU A 123 -7.16 -5.45 -1.71
N VAL A 124 -7.83 -4.32 -1.50
CA VAL A 124 -8.81 -3.79 -2.47
C VAL A 124 -8.14 -3.46 -3.80
N SER A 125 -7.00 -2.78 -3.75
CA SER A 125 -6.20 -2.44 -4.93
C SER A 125 -5.78 -3.68 -5.72
N PHE A 126 -5.27 -4.70 -5.03
CA PHE A 126 -4.92 -5.99 -5.62
C PHE A 126 -6.12 -6.69 -6.25
N LEU A 127 -7.23 -6.83 -5.52
CA LEU A 127 -8.43 -7.53 -6.02
C LEU A 127 -9.00 -6.87 -7.27
N VAL A 128 -9.07 -5.53 -7.29
CA VAL A 128 -9.55 -4.78 -8.45
C VAL A 128 -8.56 -4.92 -9.61
N GLY A 129 -7.26 -4.81 -9.36
CA GLY A 129 -6.23 -5.02 -10.38
C GLY A 129 -6.28 -6.42 -10.99
N ALA A 130 -6.42 -7.45 -10.15
CA ALA A 130 -6.57 -8.84 -10.58
C ALA A 130 -7.82 -9.04 -11.44
N TYR A 131 -8.97 -8.50 -11.01
CA TYR A 131 -10.21 -8.58 -11.77
C TYR A 131 -10.13 -7.89 -13.13
N LEU A 132 -9.52 -6.69 -13.18
CA LEU A 132 -9.32 -5.97 -14.44
C LEU A 132 -8.42 -6.73 -15.41
N LEU A 133 -7.38 -7.38 -14.91
CA LEU A 133 -6.48 -8.20 -15.72
C LEU A 133 -7.16 -9.49 -16.22
N GLU A 134 -8.05 -10.09 -15.43
CA GLU A 134 -8.83 -11.25 -15.85
C GLU A 134 -9.80 -10.93 -16.99
N GLN A 135 -10.43 -9.74 -16.99
CA GLN A 135 -11.37 -9.33 -18.04
C GLN A 135 -10.69 -9.03 -19.39
N VAL A 136 -9.40 -8.74 -19.39
CA VAL A 136 -8.62 -8.38 -20.59
C VAL A 136 -7.96 -9.60 -21.25
N ARG A 137 -7.94 -10.75 -20.57
CA ARG A 137 -7.30 -11.99 -21.04
C ARG A 137 -8.32 -12.96 -21.65
#